data_AF-X6BU29-F1
#
_entry.id   AF-X6BU29-F1
#
_cell.length_a   1.000
_cell.length_b   1.000
_cell.length_c   1.000
_cell.angle_alpha   90.00
_cell.angle_beta   90.00
_cell.angle_gamma   90.00
#
_symmetry.space_group_name_H-M   'P 1'
#
loop_
_entity.id
_entity.type
_entity.pdbx_description
1 polymer ?
#
loop_
_entity_poly.entity_id
_entity_poly.type
_entity_poly.pdbx_seq_one_letter_code
_entity_poly.pdbx_strand_id
1 'polypeptide(L)'
;MLICMKPSREEREKLAGLIRKRRQKSGFSNSELASLAGVDPGQTSRILDGQFRTISGNVLRICNALGFDPHTAAPAEPSGKQARRSAAWAKLEASVRRAWDETSLDADRLVAVIDAVAKIKPRKRGKEFSVDTSSVRNPLG
;
A
#
# COMPACT_ATOMS: atom_id res chain seq x y z
N MET A 1 -14.75 3.35 8.00
CA MET A 1 -14.94 2.12 8.78
C MET A 1 -13.97 1.07 8.25
N LEU A 2 -13.02 0.61 9.06
CA LEU A 2 -12.03 -0.42 8.68
C LEU A 2 -12.25 -1.64 9.58
N ILE A 3 -12.35 -2.81 8.94
CA ILE A 3 -12.62 -4.10 9.56
C ILE A 3 -11.52 -4.40 10.58
N CYS A 4 -11.85 -4.41 11.87
CA CYS A 4 -10.93 -4.71 12.95
C CYS A 4 -10.58 -6.20 12.95
N MET A 5 -9.57 -6.60 12.18
CA MET A 5 -9.00 -7.94 12.28
C MET A 5 -8.25 -8.06 13.61
N LYS A 6 -8.51 -9.15 14.35
CA LYS A 6 -7.81 -9.51 15.60
C LYS A 6 -6.75 -10.57 15.27
N PRO A 7 -5.52 -10.18 14.92
CA PRO A 7 -4.43 -11.12 14.70
C PRO A 7 -4.10 -11.85 16.01
N SER A 8 -3.70 -13.12 15.88
CA SER A 8 -3.15 -13.91 16.97
C SER A 8 -1.91 -13.24 17.57
N ARG A 9 -1.49 -13.65 18.76
CA ARG A 9 -0.24 -13.13 19.37
C ARG A 9 0.97 -13.35 18.45
N GLU A 10 1.07 -14.55 17.87
CA GLU A 10 2.16 -14.89 16.96
C GLU A 10 2.16 -14.03 15.69
N GLU A 11 0.98 -13.75 15.12
CA GLU A 11 0.85 -12.87 13.95
C GLU A 11 1.25 -11.43 14.27
N ARG A 12 0.95 -10.94 15.47
CA ARG A 12 1.37 -9.61 15.93
C ARG A 12 2.87 -9.51 16.10
N GLU A 13 3.49 -10.52 16.70
CA GLU A 13 4.94 -10.59 16.87
C GLU A 13 5.66 -10.67 15.51
N LYS A 14 5.16 -11.50 14.58
CA LYS A 14 5.67 -11.57 13.19
C LYS A 14 5.55 -10.24 12.47
N LEU A 15 4.39 -9.59 12.55
CA LEU A 15 4.16 -8.28 11.92
C LEU A 15 5.07 -7.20 12.52
N ALA A 16 5.18 -7.13 13.85
CA ALA A 16 6.09 -6.21 14.53
C ALA A 16 7.55 -6.44 14.10
N GLY A 17 7.99 -7.70 14.02
CA GLY A 17 9.30 -8.08 13.50
C GLY A 17 9.52 -7.61 12.05
N LEU A 18 8.51 -7.75 11.19
CA LEU A 18 8.58 -7.31 9.81
C LEU A 18 8.62 -5.78 9.69
N ILE A 19 7.84 -5.05 10.48
CA ILE A 19 7.88 -3.58 10.59
C ILE A 19 9.30 -3.14 11.00
N ARG A 20 9.88 -3.74 12.05
CA ARG A 20 11.24 -3.43 12.52
C ARG A 20 12.29 -3.66 11.43
N LYS A 21 12.24 -4.81 10.77
CA LYS A 21 13.18 -5.18 9.70
C LYS A 21 13.10 -4.19 8.53
N ARG A 22 11.89 -3.77 8.16
CA ARG A 22 11.69 -2.76 7.10
C ARG A 22 12.18 -1.39 7.53
N ARG A 23 11.85 -0.94 8.75
CA ARG A 23 12.37 0.32 9.32
C ARG A 23 13.90 0.37 9.29
N GLN A 24 14.56 -0.69 9.75
CA GLN A 24 16.03 -0.79 9.75
C GLN A 24 16.60 -0.69 8.32
N LYS A 25 15.99 -1.37 7.34
CA LYS A 25 16.40 -1.29 5.93
C LYS A 25 16.21 0.10 5.33
N SER A 26 15.21 0.84 5.80
CA SER A 26 14.94 2.22 5.36
C SER A 26 15.81 3.27 6.04
N GLY A 27 16.54 2.91 7.10
CA GLY A 27 17.39 3.84 7.86
C GLY A 27 16.65 4.79 8.80
N PHE A 28 15.32 4.68 8.91
CA PHE A 28 14.52 5.60 9.75
C PHE A 28 14.66 5.30 11.24
N SER A 29 14.86 6.36 12.03
CA SER A 29 14.63 6.35 13.48
C SER A 29 13.13 6.16 13.80
N ASN A 30 12.83 5.84 15.06
CA ASN A 30 11.43 5.67 15.49
C ASN A 30 10.64 6.99 15.40
N SER A 31 11.28 8.13 15.69
CA SER A 31 10.66 9.45 15.61
C SER A 31 10.42 9.87 14.15
N GLU A 32 11.36 9.61 13.24
CA GLU A 32 11.15 9.86 11.81
C GLU A 32 10.03 9.00 11.24
N LEU A 33 9.97 7.73 11.63
CA LEU A 33 8.88 6.84 11.22
C LEU A 33 7.52 7.33 11.76
N ALA A 34 7.48 7.78 13.01
CA ALA A 34 6.29 8.35 13.63
C ALA A 34 5.79 9.59 12.87
N SER A 35 6.70 10.53 12.60
CA SER A 35 6.43 11.74 11.80
C SER A 35 5.98 11.41 10.38
N LEU A 36 6.69 10.50 9.69
CA LEU A 36 6.36 10.08 8.33
C LEU A 36 4.99 9.41 8.24
N ALA A 37 4.62 8.59 9.23
CA ALA A 37 3.34 7.90 9.27
C ALA A 37 2.20 8.78 9.81
N GLY A 38 2.48 9.97 10.35
CA GLY A 38 1.50 10.79 11.06
C GLY A 38 0.90 10.05 12.26
N VAL A 39 1.74 9.31 13.00
CA VAL A 39 1.36 8.54 14.19
C VAL A 39 2.18 9.04 15.37
N ASP A 40 1.55 9.14 16.54
CA ASP A 40 2.22 9.51 17.78
C ASP A 40 3.46 8.62 18.06
N PRO A 41 4.60 9.17 18.53
CA PRO A 41 5.79 8.40 18.85
C PRO A 41 5.57 7.28 19.88
N GLY A 42 4.73 7.52 20.90
CA GLY A 42 4.39 6.50 21.90
C GLY A 42 3.60 5.33 21.29
N GLN A 43 2.65 5.63 20.41
CA GLN A 43 1.93 4.62 19.62
C GLN A 43 2.85 3.88 18.66
N THR A 44 3.79 4.59 18.03
CA THR A 44 4.79 4.00 17.13
C THR A 44 5.68 3.01 17.87
N SER A 45 6.20 3.37 19.05
CA SER A 45 6.98 2.45 19.89
C SER A 45 6.17 1.22 20.30
N ARG A 46 4.93 1.39 20.78
CA ARG A 46 4.05 0.25 21.12
C ARG A 46 3.82 -0.68 19.93
N ILE A 47 3.62 -0.13 18.73
CA ILE A 47 3.43 -0.93 17.51
C ILE A 47 4.72 -1.67 17.14
N LEU A 48 5.86 -0.98 17.19
CA LEU A 48 7.17 -1.59 17.00
C LEU A 48 7.42 -2.69 18.02
N ASP A 49 6.92 -2.57 19.25
CA ASP A 49 7.03 -3.57 20.31
C ASP A 49 6.03 -4.73 20.18
N GLY A 50 5.13 -4.69 19.19
CA GLY A 50 4.07 -5.68 19.02
C GLY A 50 2.92 -5.55 20.02
N GLN A 51 2.89 -4.44 20.79
CA GLN A 51 1.87 -4.14 21.79
C GLN A 51 0.61 -3.51 21.17
N PHE A 52 0.00 -4.23 20.23
CA PHE A 52 -1.31 -3.89 19.67
C PHE A 52 -2.24 -5.10 19.74
N ARG A 53 -3.56 -4.90 19.75
CA ARG A 53 -4.55 -6.00 19.79
C ARG A 53 -5.22 -6.26 18.44
N THR A 54 -5.22 -5.25 17.58
CA THR A 54 -5.86 -5.25 16.27
C THR A 54 -4.95 -4.57 15.26
N ILE A 55 -5.08 -4.91 13.98
CA ILE A 55 -4.48 -4.12 12.91
C ILE A 55 -5.28 -2.82 12.81
N SER A 56 -4.84 -1.81 13.57
CA SER A 56 -5.51 -0.52 13.64
C SER A 56 -5.09 0.40 12.48
N GLY A 57 -5.80 1.51 12.30
CA GLY A 57 -5.41 2.52 11.32
C GLY A 57 -3.98 3.01 11.50
N ASN A 58 -3.47 3.09 12.73
CA ASN A 58 -2.08 3.48 13.00
C ASN A 58 -1.08 2.40 12.55
N VAL A 59 -1.40 1.12 12.75
CA VAL A 59 -0.57 0.01 12.23
C VAL A 59 -0.50 0.08 10.71
N LEU A 60 -1.65 0.29 10.05
CA LEU A 60 -1.70 0.44 8.59
C LEU A 60 -0.91 1.65 8.09
N ARG A 61 -1.01 2.81 8.76
CA ARG A 61 -0.23 4.00 8.41
C ARG A 61 1.27 3.76 8.51
N ILE A 62 1.74 3.09 9.56
CA ILE A 62 3.16 2.73 9.71
C ILE A 62 3.59 1.76 8.61
N CYS A 63 2.79 0.73 8.31
CA CYS A 63 3.09 -0.21 7.23
C CYS A 63 3.14 0.49 5.86
N ASN A 64 2.21 1.41 5.58
CA ASN A 64 2.19 2.21 4.36
C ASN A 64 3.41 3.14 4.25
N ALA A 65 3.80 3.79 5.34
CA ALA A 65 5.02 4.60 5.39
C ALA A 65 6.29 3.78 5.07
N LEU A 66 6.26 2.48 5.38
CA LEU A 66 7.33 1.52 5.06
C LEU A 66 7.11 0.76 3.73
N GLY A 67 6.09 1.13 2.96
CA GLY A 67 5.83 0.62 1.62
C GLY A 67 5.41 -0.86 1.58
N PHE A 68 4.67 -1.37 2.57
CA PHE A 68 4.06 -2.69 2.48
C PHE A 68 2.68 -2.76 3.12
N ASP A 69 1.88 -3.72 2.65
CA ASP A 69 0.56 -4.00 3.19
C ASP A 69 0.63 -5.22 4.12
N PRO A 70 0.24 -5.09 5.40
CA PRO A 70 0.31 -6.18 6.37
C PRO A 70 -0.66 -7.34 6.06
N HIS A 71 -1.66 -7.13 5.21
CA HIS A 71 -2.60 -8.17 4.79
C HIS A 71 -2.07 -9.03 3.62
N THR A 72 -1.08 -8.54 2.88
CA THR A 72 -0.44 -9.27 1.78
C THR A 72 1.00 -9.68 2.09
N ALA A 73 1.58 -9.12 3.16
CA ALA A 73 2.91 -9.46 3.66
C ALA A 73 2.90 -10.78 4.45
N ALA A 74 2.60 -11.88 3.76
CA ALA A 74 3.20 -13.15 4.17
C ALA A 74 4.74 -13.03 4.03
N PRO A 75 5.55 -13.68 4.89
CA PRO A 75 6.98 -13.84 4.68
C PRO A 75 7.20 -14.86 3.54
N ALA A 76 6.74 -14.53 2.34
CA ALA A 76 7.05 -15.27 1.14
C ALA A 76 8.15 -14.50 0.42
N GLU A 77 9.21 -15.22 0.05
CA GLU A 77 10.11 -14.89 -1.05
C GLU A 77 9.35 -14.08 -2.11
N PRO A 78 9.91 -12.96 -2.62
CA PRO A 78 9.19 -12.09 -3.53
C PRO A 78 8.75 -12.94 -4.71
N SER A 79 7.44 -13.22 -4.79
CA SER A 79 6.88 -13.97 -5.90
C SER A 79 7.39 -13.36 -7.21
N GLY A 80 7.58 -14.16 -8.26
CA GLY A 80 8.12 -13.65 -9.53
C GLY A 80 7.38 -12.41 -10.05
N LYS A 81 6.09 -12.24 -9.71
CA LYS A 81 5.29 -11.04 -9.98
C LYS A 81 5.71 -9.83 -9.14
N GLN A 82 5.98 -10.01 -7.85
CA GLN A 82 6.48 -8.97 -6.94
C GLN A 82 7.87 -8.49 -7.37
N ALA A 83 8.79 -9.42 -7.64
CA ALA A 83 10.14 -9.10 -8.09
C ALA A 83 10.13 -8.33 -9.43
N ARG A 84 9.29 -8.77 -10.38
CA ARG A 84 9.08 -8.06 -11.66
C ARG A 84 8.49 -6.66 -11.47
N ARG A 85 7.55 -6.47 -10.54
CA ARG A 85 7.01 -5.15 -10.21
C ARG A 85 8.09 -4.23 -9.62
N SER A 86 8.90 -4.74 -8.70
CA SER A 86 10.00 -3.98 -8.10
C SER A 86 11.05 -3.59 -9.14
N ALA A 87 11.42 -4.52 -10.04
CA ALA A 87 12.36 -4.23 -11.13
C ALA A 87 11.78 -3.22 -12.14
N ALA A 88 10.50 -3.34 -12.49
CA ALA A 88 9.82 -2.38 -13.36
C ALA A 88 9.75 -0.99 -12.72
N TRP A 89 9.49 -0.91 -11.41
CA TRP A 89 9.51 0.35 -10.66
C TRP A 89 10.91 0.96 -10.62
N ALA A 90 11.95 0.18 -10.30
CA ALA A 90 13.33 0.66 -10.27
C ALA A 90 13.77 1.22 -11.64
N LYS A 91 13.36 0.57 -12.73
CA LYS A 91 13.61 1.07 -14.09
C LYS A 91 12.89 2.39 -14.35
N LEU A 92 11.63 2.51 -13.94
CA LEU A 92 10.87 3.75 -14.08
C LEU A 92 11.52 4.89 -13.28
N GLU A 93 11.87 4.64 -12.01
CA GLU A 93 12.53 5.62 -11.15
C GLU A 93 13.85 6.10 -11.75
N ALA A 94 14.69 5.18 -12.23
CA ALA A 94 15.96 5.52 -12.87
C ALA A 94 15.79 6.32 -14.18
N SER A 95 14.68 6.11 -14.90
CA SER A 95 14.34 6.91 -16.09
C SER A 95 13.83 8.30 -15.72
N VAL A 96 12.96 8.40 -14.71
CA VAL A 96 12.45 9.70 -14.23
C VAL A 96 13.60 10.55 -13.68
N ARG A 97 14.47 9.98 -12.84
CA ARG A 97 15.65 10.70 -12.31
C ARG A 97 16.61 11.17 -13.41
N ARG A 98 16.79 10.38 -14.48
CA ARG A 98 17.64 10.78 -15.61
C ARG A 98 17.02 11.87 -16.47
N ALA A 99 15.70 11.95 -16.52
CA ALA A 99 14.99 12.91 -17.31
C ALA A 99 14.71 14.22 -16.55
N TRP A 100 14.97 14.26 -15.24
CA TRP A 100 14.68 15.42 -14.40
C TRP A 100 15.93 16.29 -14.22
N ASP A 101 15.91 17.49 -14.78
CA ASP A 101 16.96 18.52 -14.66
C ASP A 101 16.89 19.35 -13.35
N GLU A 102 16.31 18.82 -12.28
CA GLU A 102 16.09 19.46 -10.96
C GLU A 102 15.26 20.77 -10.96
N THR A 103 14.77 21.22 -12.11
CA THR A 103 13.91 22.42 -12.21
C THR A 103 12.44 22.10 -11.94
N SER A 104 11.70 23.08 -11.41
CA SER A 104 10.24 22.97 -11.23
C SER A 104 9.50 22.85 -12.56
N LEU A 105 9.95 23.57 -13.59
CA LEU A 105 9.38 23.52 -14.94
C LEU A 105 9.47 22.12 -15.54
N ASP A 106 10.59 21.43 -15.32
CA ASP A 106 10.80 20.09 -15.86
C ASP A 106 10.02 19.02 -15.07
N ALA A 107 9.90 19.20 -13.75
CA ALA A 107 9.00 18.39 -12.93
C ALA A 107 7.54 18.48 -13.41
N ASP A 108 7.04 19.69 -13.70
CA ASP A 108 5.69 19.90 -14.23
C ASP A 108 5.49 19.20 -15.59
N ARG A 109 6.51 19.23 -16.46
CA ARG A 109 6.48 18.53 -17.75
C ARG A 109 6.44 17.01 -17.58
N LEU A 110 7.25 16.46 -16.68
CA LEU A 110 7.25 15.02 -16.39
C LEU A 110 5.89 14.57 -15.83
N VAL A 111 5.30 15.35 -14.92
CA VAL A 111 3.95 15.10 -14.39
C VAL A 111 2.91 15.10 -15.50
N ALA A 112 2.93 16.11 -16.38
CA ALA A 112 1.97 16.21 -17.49
C ALA A 112 2.04 15.00 -18.44
N VAL A 113 3.23 14.48 -18.72
CA VAL A 113 3.43 13.28 -19.55
C VAL A 113 2.88 12.04 -18.85
N ILE A 114 3.18 11.84 -17.57
CA ILE A 114 2.69 10.69 -16.78
C ILE A 114 1.15 10.70 -16.72
N ASP A 115 0.55 11.88 -16.53
CA ASP A 115 -0.91 12.05 -16.52
C ASP A 115 -1.53 11.76 -17.89
N ALA A 116 -0.89 12.18 -18.98
CA ALA A 116 -1.33 11.84 -20.33
C ALA A 116 -1.34 10.32 -20.56
N VAL A 117 -0.28 9.61 -20.12
CA VAL A 117 -0.22 8.14 -20.16
C VAL A 117 -1.34 7.51 -19.31
N ALA A 118 -1.63 8.08 -18.14
CA ALA A 118 -2.71 7.60 -17.28
C ALA A 118 -4.09 7.72 -17.95
N LYS A 119 -4.33 8.79 -18.72
CA LYS A 119 -5.58 9.02 -19.47
C LYS A 119 -5.80 8.01 -20.61
N ILE A 120 -4.72 7.51 -21.22
CA ILE A 120 -4.80 6.55 -22.34
C ILE A 120 -5.04 5.11 -21.83
N LYS A 121 -4.80 4.85 -20.54
CA LYS A 121 -4.96 3.51 -19.98
C LYS A 121 -6.45 3.12 -19.99
N PRO A 122 -6.83 1.99 -20.62
CA PRO A 122 -8.23 1.57 -20.64
C PRO A 122 -8.71 1.38 -19.20
N ARG A 123 -9.80 2.07 -18.83
CA ARG A 123 -10.49 1.81 -17.56
C ARG A 123 -10.85 0.33 -17.56
N LYS A 124 -10.35 -0.43 -16.59
CA LYS A 124 -10.84 -1.79 -16.33
C LYS A 124 -12.35 -1.67 -16.13
N ARG A 125 -13.12 -2.14 -17.11
CA ARG A 125 -14.58 -2.25 -17.03
C ARG A 125 -14.86 -3.15 -15.81
N GLY A 126 -15.40 -2.57 -14.75
CA GLY A 126 -15.83 -3.33 -13.58
C GLY A 126 -16.87 -4.35 -14.04
N LYS A 127 -16.79 -5.56 -13.49
CA LYS A 127 -17.84 -6.59 -13.63
C LYS A 127 -19.20 -5.94 -13.40
N GLU A 128 -20.03 -5.86 -14.45
CA GLU A 128 -21.44 -5.52 -14.32
C GLU A 128 -22.09 -6.58 -13.43
N PHE A 129 -22.73 -6.09 -12.38
CA PHE A 129 -23.64 -6.81 -11.52
C PHE A 129 -24.79 -7.30 -12.40
N SER A 130 -24.89 -8.62 -12.60
CA SER A 130 -26.08 -9.23 -13.17
C SER A 130 -27.21 -9.10 -12.15
N VAL A 131 -28.04 -8.07 -12.28
CA VAL A 131 -29.33 -8.03 -11.61
C VAL A 131 -30.26 -8.87 -12.44
N ASP A 132 -30.46 -10.10 -11.98
CA ASP A 132 -31.44 -11.04 -12.49
C ASP A 132 -32.84 -10.41 -12.30
N THR A 133 -33.44 -9.98 -13.41
CA THR A 133 -34.83 -9.50 -13.44
C THR A 133 -35.74 -10.72 -13.56
N SER A 134 -35.86 -11.44 -12.45
CA SER A 134 -36.80 -12.55 -12.34
C SER A 134 -38.23 -12.04 -12.38
N SER A 135 -38.91 -12.45 -13.45
CA SER A 135 -40.30 -12.88 -13.48
C SER A 135 -41.38 -11.79 -13.57
N VAL A 136 -41.66 -11.46 -14.82
CA VAL A 136 -42.92 -10.95 -15.37
C VAL A 136 -44.12 -11.63 -14.72
N ARG A 137 -45.01 -10.82 -14.12
CA ARG A 137 -46.40 -11.19 -13.84
C ARG A 137 -47.08 -11.56 -15.15
N ASN A 138 -47.64 -12.75 -15.23
CA ASN A 138 -48.63 -13.09 -16.25
C ASN A 138 -50.00 -13.21 -15.55
N PRO A 139 -51.00 -12.36 -15.88
CA PRO A 139 -52.38 -12.66 -15.57
C PRO A 139 -52.94 -13.50 -16.72
N LEU A 140 -53.68 -14.58 -16.42
CA LEU A 140 -54.82 -15.14 -17.18
C LEU A 140 -55.13 -16.52 -16.60
N GLY A 141 -56.31 -16.65 -16.02
CA GLY A 141 -56.86 -17.83 -15.35
C GLY A 141 -58.00 -17.41 -14.45
#